data_AF-A0A662T0W8-F1
#
_entry.id   AF-A0A662T0W8-F1
#
_cell.length_a   1.000
_cell.length_b   1.000
_cell.length_c   1.000
_cell.angle_alpha   90.00
_cell.angle_beta   90.00
_cell.angle_gamma   90.00
#
_symmetry.space_group_name_H-M   'P 1'
#
loop_
_entity.id
_entity.type
_entity.pdbx_description
1 polymer ?
#
loop_
_entity_poly.entity_id
_entity_poly.type
_entity_poly.pdbx_seq_one_letter_code
_entity_poly.pdbx_strand_id
1 'polypeptide(L)'
;MRKSVLRAFLAIRDSPASVRELAERLDVSYSEASRLAKALISLELASKERGKLRVAPKAKAALLAKLSRRYDILRLLSGARERVLRAMLKAKSIRELQRSLGLSRSTLARHLAQLAETGAIKVNGRIELDPDLELYLKILEEEEEALSVEPYATVHYRGAFILKSVPAGMPAKGSLTAFSLFPAYGIQVYSPLDYYIQPEAEVSIEEVLVHALACSRDPRDKMLCAIFYLKNKSRIDDRRALLNAARMGLTREWISLKSYVEGSEVEGYPSLSELAEAASLYGVRVALPTSPEAALELLEQLASKLDGEATCYLIGGLNLMLRGLKKSTRDIDIMVESRVELELLKKALAKLGYQVAYSNSSTLCVKHGMPRFDIYLKMVDHSYKLTRRAAEESELKQIGKLKLKLLPLEDIALQKAVAGRERDIADLASIAPLIDQEKLLRALEEQEQALGKPICKSLLKALQTLQEEYGIKLRVLRKLTAHTIEHVISAMREPFTPAQLARELGIPSYKVRYRAEKLLKQGKLTKVEGRYMKLENLNP
;
A
#
# COMPACT_ATOMS: atom_id res chain seq x y z
N MET A 1 -2.42 -41.83 3.41
CA MET A 1 -2.19 -42.89 2.40
C MET A 1 -3.00 -44.12 2.77
N ARG A 2 -3.39 -44.95 1.80
CA ARG A 2 -4.11 -46.21 2.10
C ARG A 2 -3.15 -47.21 2.76
N LYS A 3 -3.61 -47.87 3.83
CA LYS A 3 -2.82 -48.85 4.59
C LYS A 3 -2.32 -50.01 3.72
N SER A 4 -3.12 -50.45 2.75
CA SER A 4 -2.75 -51.51 1.79
C SER A 4 -1.60 -51.12 0.87
N VAL A 5 -1.53 -49.85 0.43
CA VAL A 5 -0.42 -49.34 -0.39
C VAL A 5 0.88 -49.30 0.42
N LEU A 6 0.83 -48.84 1.67
CA LEU A 6 1.99 -48.84 2.56
C LEU A 6 2.49 -50.26 2.85
N ARG A 7 1.59 -51.23 3.06
CA ARG A 7 1.96 -52.66 3.22
C ARG A 7 2.64 -53.20 1.97
N ALA A 8 2.10 -52.91 0.79
CA ALA A 8 2.69 -53.32 -0.48
C ALA A 8 4.09 -52.69 -0.69
N PHE A 9 4.26 -51.41 -0.32
CA PHE A 9 5.56 -50.76 -0.36
C PHE A 9 6.59 -51.45 0.56
N LEU A 10 6.21 -51.76 1.80
CA LEU A 10 7.06 -52.49 2.75
C LEU A 10 7.47 -53.86 2.20
N ALA A 11 6.55 -54.58 1.56
CA ALA A 11 6.80 -55.90 0.99
C ALA A 11 7.83 -55.89 -0.15
N ILE A 12 8.09 -54.75 -0.80
CA ILE A 12 9.10 -54.61 -1.88
C ILE A 12 10.33 -53.80 -1.48
N ARG A 13 10.36 -53.27 -0.24
CA ARG A 13 11.39 -52.31 0.20
C ARG A 13 12.79 -52.90 0.19
N ASP A 14 12.94 -54.12 0.72
CA ASP A 14 14.25 -54.75 0.93
C ASP A 14 14.58 -55.82 -0.12
N SER A 15 13.57 -56.33 -0.84
CA SER A 15 13.79 -57.24 -1.97
C SER A 15 12.76 -57.05 -3.08
N PRO A 16 13.19 -56.93 -4.35
CA PRO A 16 12.27 -56.82 -5.47
C PRO A 16 11.32 -58.01 -5.58
N ALA A 17 10.06 -57.77 -5.95
CA ALA A 17 9.04 -58.81 -6.05
C ALA A 17 8.27 -58.74 -7.37
N SER A 18 8.04 -59.89 -8.01
CA SER A 18 7.01 -59.99 -9.05
C SER A 18 5.62 -59.76 -8.47
N VAL A 19 4.60 -59.55 -9.32
CA VAL A 19 3.21 -59.40 -8.84
C VAL A 19 2.73 -60.66 -8.09
N ARG A 20 3.20 -61.84 -8.50
CA ARG A 20 2.89 -63.12 -7.83
C ARG A 20 3.57 -63.21 -6.46
N GLU A 21 4.86 -62.91 -6.39
CA GLU A 21 5.62 -62.87 -5.13
C GLU A 21 5.04 -61.81 -4.17
N LEU A 22 4.55 -60.67 -4.70
CA LEU A 22 3.87 -59.65 -3.91
C LEU A 22 2.53 -60.14 -3.35
N ALA A 23 1.77 -60.92 -4.13
CA ALA A 23 0.52 -61.52 -3.69
C ALA A 23 0.74 -62.49 -2.53
N GLU A 24 1.77 -63.35 -2.65
CA GLU A 24 2.18 -64.31 -1.62
C GLU A 24 2.65 -63.60 -0.34
N ARG A 25 3.52 -62.57 -0.46
CA ARG A 25 4.02 -61.81 0.70
C ARG A 25 2.94 -61.06 1.48
N LEU A 26 1.86 -60.66 0.81
CA LEU A 26 0.78 -59.88 1.40
C LEU A 26 -0.43 -60.75 1.80
N ASP A 27 -0.43 -62.03 1.44
CA ASP A 27 -1.57 -62.95 1.57
C ASP A 27 -2.86 -62.37 0.94
N VAL A 28 -2.77 -62.01 -0.34
CA VAL A 28 -3.88 -61.43 -1.10
C VAL A 28 -4.00 -62.07 -2.49
N SER A 29 -5.15 -61.89 -3.13
CA SER A 29 -5.34 -62.35 -4.51
C SER A 29 -4.35 -61.69 -5.48
N TYR A 30 -4.01 -62.39 -6.58
CA TYR A 30 -3.19 -61.82 -7.65
C TYR A 30 -3.77 -60.51 -8.21
N SER A 31 -5.10 -60.43 -8.35
CA SER A 31 -5.79 -59.22 -8.82
C SER A 31 -5.55 -58.04 -7.87
N GLU A 32 -5.61 -58.27 -6.56
CA GLU A 32 -5.32 -57.25 -5.56
C GLU A 32 -3.86 -56.81 -5.58
N ALA A 33 -2.92 -57.76 -5.63
CA ALA A 33 -1.49 -57.45 -5.76
C ALA A 33 -1.19 -56.65 -7.03
N SER A 34 -1.83 -56.98 -8.15
CA SER A 34 -1.70 -56.23 -9.42
C SER A 34 -2.22 -54.79 -9.29
N ARG A 35 -3.35 -54.59 -8.61
CA ARG A 35 -3.90 -53.25 -8.32
C ARG A 35 -2.95 -52.43 -7.44
N LEU A 36 -2.39 -53.05 -6.41
CA LEU A 36 -1.42 -52.41 -5.51
C LEU A 36 -0.11 -52.08 -6.22
N ALA A 37 0.38 -52.97 -7.10
CA ALA A 37 1.54 -52.72 -7.94
C ALA A 37 1.33 -51.48 -8.84
N LYS A 38 0.19 -51.39 -9.52
CA LYS A 38 -0.18 -50.22 -10.34
C LYS A 38 -0.24 -48.95 -9.48
N ALA A 39 -0.84 -49.02 -8.30
CA ALA A 39 -0.93 -47.87 -7.39
C ALA A 39 0.45 -47.40 -6.90
N LEU A 40 1.38 -48.32 -6.61
CA LEU A 40 2.74 -47.97 -6.21
C LEU A 40 3.51 -47.28 -7.35
N ILE A 41 3.31 -47.72 -8.59
CA ILE A 41 3.93 -47.10 -9.77
C ILE A 41 3.34 -45.72 -10.03
N SER A 42 2.00 -45.57 -9.99
CA SER A 42 1.35 -44.28 -10.23
C SER A 42 1.69 -43.24 -9.17
N LEU A 43 1.97 -43.67 -7.94
CA LEU A 43 2.44 -42.81 -6.86
C LEU A 43 3.97 -42.60 -6.90
N GLU A 44 4.66 -43.07 -7.93
CA GLU A 44 6.14 -43.03 -8.05
C GLU A 44 6.89 -43.64 -6.85
N LEU A 45 6.27 -44.54 -6.11
CA LEU A 45 6.89 -45.26 -4.98
C LEU A 45 7.62 -46.53 -5.44
N ALA A 46 7.22 -47.09 -6.57
CA ALA A 46 7.84 -48.27 -7.17
C ALA A 46 8.13 -48.08 -8.66
N SER A 47 9.13 -48.81 -9.15
CA SER A 47 9.42 -48.97 -10.58
C SER A 47 9.49 -50.45 -10.92
N LYS A 48 9.29 -50.80 -12.19
CA LYS A 48 9.33 -52.18 -12.69
C LYS A 48 10.62 -52.40 -13.46
N GLU A 49 11.43 -53.37 -13.04
CA GLU A 49 12.69 -53.73 -13.69
C GLU A 49 12.80 -55.26 -13.78
N ARG A 50 13.07 -55.78 -14.99
CA ARG A 50 13.15 -57.23 -15.26
C ARG A 50 11.94 -58.02 -14.72
N GLY A 51 10.74 -57.45 -14.86
CA GLY A 51 9.49 -58.09 -14.40
C GLY A 51 9.20 -57.98 -12.89
N LYS A 52 10.12 -57.44 -12.08
CA LYS A 52 9.95 -57.28 -10.64
C LYS A 52 9.77 -55.80 -10.25
N LEU A 53 8.95 -55.56 -9.23
CA LEU A 53 8.76 -54.27 -8.59
C LEU A 53 9.89 -54.04 -7.59
N ARG A 54 10.45 -52.83 -7.59
CA ARG A 54 11.39 -52.34 -6.59
C ARG A 54 11.05 -50.90 -6.22
N VAL A 55 11.61 -50.42 -5.11
CA VAL A 55 11.53 -49.01 -4.74
C VAL A 55 12.01 -48.15 -5.91
N ALA A 56 11.24 -47.12 -6.29
CA ALA A 56 11.61 -46.26 -7.39
C ALA A 56 12.90 -45.47 -7.08
N PRO A 57 13.77 -45.20 -8.06
CA PRO A 57 14.94 -44.34 -7.90
C PRO A 57 14.52 -42.85 -7.89
N LYS A 58 13.62 -42.48 -6.98
CA LYS A 58 13.05 -41.14 -6.81
C LYS A 58 13.18 -40.71 -5.35
N ALA A 59 13.39 -39.41 -5.11
CA ALA A 59 13.59 -38.87 -3.77
C ALA A 59 12.47 -39.26 -2.79
N LYS A 60 11.20 -39.13 -3.24
CA LYS A 60 10.01 -39.53 -2.47
C LYS A 60 10.04 -40.99 -2.01
N ALA A 61 10.35 -41.91 -2.92
CA ALA A 61 10.39 -43.35 -2.64
C ALA A 61 11.58 -43.71 -1.73
N ALA A 62 12.75 -43.09 -1.96
CA ALA A 62 13.93 -43.28 -1.14
C ALA A 62 13.73 -42.78 0.31
N LEU A 63 13.10 -41.61 0.49
CA LEU A 63 12.75 -41.06 1.80
C LEU A 63 11.75 -41.96 2.53
N LEU A 64 10.70 -42.42 1.85
CA LEU A 64 9.74 -43.36 2.45
C LEU A 64 10.43 -44.67 2.88
N ALA A 65 11.36 -45.19 2.07
CA ALA A 65 12.15 -46.36 2.42
C ALA A 65 13.02 -46.11 3.67
N LYS A 66 13.70 -44.97 3.75
CA LYS A 66 14.51 -44.56 4.91
C LYS A 66 13.66 -44.42 6.18
N LEU A 67 12.51 -43.74 6.08
CA LEU A 67 11.57 -43.57 7.20
C LEU A 67 11.03 -44.91 7.68
N SER A 68 10.68 -45.82 6.77
CA SER A 68 10.15 -47.13 7.11
C SER A 68 11.12 -48.07 7.84
N ARG A 69 12.43 -47.81 7.77
CA ARG A 69 13.44 -48.53 8.53
C ARG A 69 13.57 -48.03 9.96
N ARG A 70 13.24 -46.76 10.20
CA ARG A 70 13.35 -46.10 11.51
C ARG A 70 12.04 -46.10 12.30
N TYR A 71 10.91 -46.05 11.60
CA TYR A 71 9.60 -45.85 12.20
C TYR A 71 8.54 -46.81 11.63
N ASP A 72 7.52 -47.13 12.42
CA ASP A 72 6.33 -47.84 11.94
C ASP A 72 5.51 -46.91 11.02
N ILE A 73 5.77 -46.97 9.71
CA ILE A 73 5.08 -46.13 8.73
C ILE A 73 3.58 -46.44 8.60
N LEU A 74 3.13 -47.63 9.01
CA LEU A 74 1.70 -47.94 9.04
C LEU A 74 1.03 -47.17 10.16
N ARG A 75 1.68 -47.04 11.33
CA ARG A 75 1.20 -46.17 12.39
C ARG A 75 1.35 -44.69 12.05
N LEU A 76 2.40 -44.30 11.31
CA LEU A 76 2.70 -42.91 10.99
C LEU A 76 1.83 -42.31 9.87
N LEU A 77 1.70 -42.98 8.72
CA LEU A 77 1.17 -42.38 7.48
C LEU A 77 -0.19 -42.94 7.03
N SER A 78 -0.78 -43.89 7.77
CA SER A 78 -2.06 -44.48 7.38
C SER A 78 -3.26 -43.59 7.74
N GLY A 79 -4.24 -43.54 6.83
CA GLY A 79 -5.53 -42.88 7.07
C GLY A 79 -5.39 -41.39 7.40
N ALA A 80 -6.12 -40.95 8.43
CA ALA A 80 -6.21 -39.54 8.83
C ALA A 80 -4.89 -38.95 9.39
N ARG A 81 -3.91 -39.78 9.73
CA ARG A 81 -2.65 -39.34 10.37
C ARG A 81 -1.73 -38.60 9.41
N GLU A 82 -1.68 -39.00 8.14
CA GLU A 82 -0.94 -38.25 7.12
C GLU A 82 -1.50 -36.82 6.98
N ARG A 83 -2.82 -36.66 7.04
CA ARG A 83 -3.46 -35.34 7.00
C ARG A 83 -3.05 -34.46 8.19
N VAL A 84 -2.94 -35.06 9.38
CA VAL A 84 -2.47 -34.36 10.58
C VAL A 84 -1.00 -33.96 10.42
N LEU A 85 -0.14 -34.88 9.95
CA LEU A 85 1.28 -34.61 9.71
C LEU A 85 1.51 -33.52 8.67
N ARG A 86 0.75 -33.50 7.57
CA ARG A 86 0.81 -32.42 6.57
C ARG A 86 0.44 -31.07 7.18
N ALA A 87 -0.62 -31.02 7.99
CA ALA A 87 -1.02 -29.78 8.65
C ALA A 87 0.02 -29.25 9.66
N MET A 88 0.90 -30.12 10.19
CA MET A 88 2.01 -29.72 11.05
C MET A 88 3.11 -28.96 10.31
N LEU A 89 3.26 -29.13 8.98
CA LEU A 89 4.23 -28.34 8.20
C LEU A 89 3.93 -26.84 8.26
N LYS A 90 2.64 -26.48 8.36
CA LYS A 90 2.17 -25.09 8.32
C LYS A 90 1.90 -24.49 9.70
N ALA A 91 1.52 -25.31 10.68
CA ALA A 91 1.10 -24.84 12.00
C ALA A 91 2.30 -24.65 12.94
N LYS A 92 2.47 -23.44 13.48
CA LYS A 92 3.51 -23.11 14.45
C LYS A 92 3.09 -23.42 15.90
N SER A 93 1.82 -23.77 16.12
CA SER A 93 1.30 -24.12 17.44
C SER A 93 0.18 -25.17 17.41
N ILE A 94 -0.04 -25.84 18.54
CA ILE A 94 -1.17 -26.79 18.71
C ILE A 94 -2.52 -26.09 18.49
N ARG A 95 -2.64 -24.81 18.87
CA ARG A 95 -3.86 -24.02 18.66
C ARG A 95 -4.13 -23.76 17.18
N GLU A 96 -3.09 -23.43 16.41
CA GLU A 96 -3.20 -23.28 14.96
C GLU A 96 -3.54 -24.59 14.27
N LEU A 97 -2.89 -25.68 14.69
CA LEU A 97 -3.15 -27.02 14.17
C LEU A 97 -4.58 -27.49 14.44
N GLN A 98 -5.13 -27.17 15.62
CA GLN A 98 -6.51 -27.45 15.97
C GLN A 98 -7.48 -26.69 15.05
N ARG A 99 -7.22 -25.39 14.85
CA ARG A 99 -8.06 -24.52 14.02
C ARG A 99 -8.02 -24.94 12.55
N SER A 100 -6.86 -25.33 12.02
CA SER A 100 -6.72 -25.72 10.61
C SER A 100 -7.38 -27.07 10.30
N LEU A 101 -7.37 -28.01 11.25
CA LEU A 101 -7.94 -29.35 11.04
C LEU A 101 -9.43 -29.46 11.44
N GLY A 102 -10.00 -28.46 12.11
CA GLY A 102 -11.40 -28.49 12.57
C GLY A 102 -11.69 -29.60 13.58
N LEU A 103 -10.67 -30.07 14.32
CA LEU A 103 -10.80 -31.19 15.27
C LEU A 103 -11.05 -30.70 16.70
N SER A 104 -11.74 -31.52 17.50
CA SER A 104 -11.84 -31.29 18.95
C SER A 104 -10.46 -31.43 19.61
N ARG A 105 -10.26 -30.73 20.74
CA ARG A 105 -9.01 -30.83 21.52
C ARG A 105 -8.67 -32.27 21.89
N SER A 106 -9.66 -33.06 22.33
CA SER A 106 -9.48 -34.46 22.70
C SER A 106 -9.07 -35.33 21.50
N THR A 107 -9.66 -35.10 20.33
CA THR A 107 -9.32 -35.84 19.10
C THR A 107 -7.91 -35.51 18.62
N LEU A 108 -7.53 -34.23 18.61
CA LEU A 108 -6.19 -33.80 18.25
C LEU A 108 -5.15 -34.34 19.23
N ALA A 109 -5.38 -34.22 20.54
CA ALA A 109 -4.47 -34.75 21.56
C ALA A 109 -4.23 -36.25 21.41
N ARG A 110 -5.29 -37.02 21.13
CA ARG A 110 -5.16 -38.46 20.84
C ARG A 110 -4.33 -38.74 19.58
N HIS A 111 -4.51 -37.99 18.50
CA HIS A 111 -3.69 -38.13 17.29
C HIS A 111 -2.22 -37.77 17.55
N LEU A 112 -1.96 -36.70 18.31
CA LEU A 112 -0.62 -36.28 18.68
C LEU A 112 0.09 -37.34 19.53
N ALA A 113 -0.58 -37.90 20.54
CA ALA A 113 -0.03 -38.96 21.37
C ALA A 113 0.34 -40.20 20.54
N GLN A 114 -0.57 -40.66 19.68
CA GLN A 114 -0.32 -41.81 18.79
C GLN A 114 0.83 -41.58 17.80
N LEU A 115 0.99 -40.35 17.31
CA LEU A 115 2.09 -40.00 16.43
C LEU A 115 3.41 -39.89 17.22
N ALA A 116 3.38 -39.36 18.45
CA ALA A 116 4.56 -39.26 19.31
C ALA A 116 5.09 -40.64 19.73
N GLU A 117 4.19 -41.61 19.95
CA GLU A 117 4.55 -43.01 20.20
C GLU A 117 5.38 -43.64 19.08
N THR A 118 5.32 -43.13 17.84
CA THR A 118 6.17 -43.65 16.76
C THR A 118 7.61 -43.13 16.83
N GLY A 119 7.91 -42.17 17.70
CA GLY A 119 9.22 -41.52 17.83
C GLY A 119 9.58 -40.57 16.68
N ALA A 120 8.71 -40.41 15.68
CA ALA A 120 8.96 -39.58 14.48
C ALA A 120 8.56 -38.11 14.68
N ILE A 121 7.84 -37.81 15.76
CA ILE A 121 7.45 -36.45 16.16
C ILE A 121 7.73 -36.25 17.66
N LYS A 122 8.02 -35.00 18.05
CA LYS A 122 8.08 -34.57 19.46
C LYS A 122 7.12 -33.40 19.68
N VAL A 123 6.42 -33.42 20.81
CA VAL A 123 5.42 -32.40 21.17
C VAL A 123 5.75 -31.83 22.56
N ASN A 124 6.63 -30.83 22.61
CA ASN A 124 7.09 -30.18 23.84
C ASN A 124 6.78 -28.68 23.79
N GLY A 125 5.49 -28.31 23.78
CA GLY A 125 5.04 -26.93 23.57
C GLY A 125 5.20 -26.41 22.12
N ARG A 126 6.15 -26.97 21.37
CA ARG A 126 6.31 -26.88 19.91
C ARG A 126 6.26 -28.28 19.29
N ILE A 127 5.92 -28.32 18.00
CA ILE A 127 5.85 -29.56 17.21
C ILE A 127 7.17 -29.67 16.44
N GLU A 128 7.90 -30.76 16.66
CA GLU A 128 9.13 -31.07 15.93
C GLU A 128 8.92 -32.38 15.16
N LEU A 129 9.20 -32.34 13.85
CA LEU A 129 9.17 -33.50 12.96
C LEU A 129 10.60 -34.01 12.75
N ASP A 130 10.76 -35.31 12.53
CA ASP A 130 12.01 -35.84 11.99
C ASP A 130 12.35 -35.15 10.65
N PRO A 131 13.60 -34.73 10.40
CA PRO A 131 13.96 -33.99 9.18
C PRO A 131 13.64 -34.71 7.87
N ASP A 132 13.79 -36.05 7.81
CA ASP A 132 13.43 -36.81 6.60
C ASP A 132 11.91 -36.90 6.44
N LEU A 133 11.16 -36.94 7.56
CA LEU A 133 9.69 -36.94 7.54
C LEU A 133 9.19 -35.58 7.05
N GLU A 134 9.78 -34.49 7.55
CA GLU A 134 9.46 -33.14 7.10
C GLU A 134 9.71 -32.99 5.58
N LEU A 135 10.88 -33.43 5.10
CA LEU A 135 11.20 -33.39 3.67
C LEU A 135 10.25 -34.25 2.83
N TYR A 136 9.91 -35.45 3.30
CA TYR A 136 8.94 -36.32 2.63
C TYR A 136 7.56 -35.67 2.52
N LEU A 137 7.08 -35.03 3.58
CA LEU A 137 5.79 -34.34 3.59
C LEU A 137 5.80 -33.10 2.68
N LYS A 138 6.93 -32.38 2.57
CA LYS A 138 7.09 -31.25 1.62
C LYS A 138 6.96 -31.70 0.17
N ILE A 139 7.63 -32.78 -0.23
CA ILE A 139 7.49 -33.34 -1.59
C ILE A 139 6.03 -33.71 -1.87
N LEU A 140 5.38 -34.35 -0.89
CA LEU A 140 3.98 -34.74 -1.01
C LEU A 140 3.02 -33.55 -1.12
N GLU A 141 3.36 -32.43 -0.51
CA GLU A 141 2.62 -31.17 -0.61
C GLU A 141 2.85 -30.52 -1.97
N GLU A 142 4.09 -30.43 -2.44
CA GLU A 142 4.46 -29.92 -3.76
C GLU A 142 3.77 -30.69 -4.90
N GLU A 143 3.67 -32.03 -4.81
CA GLU A 143 2.96 -32.85 -5.80
C GLU A 143 1.45 -32.59 -5.80
N GLU A 144 0.84 -32.45 -4.63
CA GLU A 144 -0.58 -32.12 -4.50
C GLU A 144 -0.86 -30.70 -5.02
N GLU A 145 0.06 -29.78 -4.77
CA GLU A 145 0.02 -28.41 -5.29
C GLU A 145 0.16 -28.36 -6.81
N ALA A 146 1.06 -29.15 -7.41
CA ALA A 146 1.23 -29.24 -8.86
C ALA A 146 -0.01 -29.80 -9.56
N LEU A 147 -0.76 -30.69 -8.90
CA LEU A 147 -2.03 -31.21 -9.40
C LEU A 147 -3.21 -30.22 -9.28
N SER A 148 -3.06 -29.13 -8.50
CA SER A 148 -4.12 -28.14 -8.25
C SER A 148 -4.28 -27.10 -9.37
N VAL A 149 -3.30 -27.03 -10.27
CA VAL A 149 -3.21 -26.09 -11.40
C VAL A 149 -2.77 -26.82 -12.67
N GLU A 150 -2.75 -26.14 -13.81
CA GLU A 150 -2.27 -26.72 -15.06
C GLU A 150 -0.78 -27.04 -14.97
N PRO A 151 -0.29 -28.13 -15.59
CA PRO A 151 1.13 -28.53 -15.51
C PRO A 151 2.12 -27.47 -16.02
N TYR A 152 1.67 -26.57 -16.89
CA TYR A 152 2.45 -25.45 -17.45
C TYR A 152 2.19 -24.12 -16.73
N ALA A 153 1.41 -24.12 -15.64
CA ALA A 153 1.15 -22.92 -14.87
C ALA A 153 2.32 -22.59 -13.93
N THR A 154 2.68 -21.31 -13.88
CA THR A 154 3.55 -20.75 -12.84
C THR A 154 2.67 -20.08 -11.79
N VAL A 155 2.75 -20.52 -10.54
CA VAL A 155 1.97 -19.94 -9.43
C VAL A 155 2.72 -18.75 -8.83
N HIS A 156 2.04 -17.60 -8.73
CA HIS A 156 2.57 -16.35 -8.17
C HIS A 156 2.08 -16.09 -6.74
N TYR A 157 0.89 -16.57 -6.41
CA TYR A 157 0.33 -16.44 -5.06
C TYR A 157 -0.60 -17.61 -4.74
N ARG A 158 -0.56 -18.08 -3.48
CA ARG A 158 -1.46 -19.09 -2.94
C ARG A 158 -1.99 -18.64 -1.59
N GLY A 159 -3.29 -18.40 -1.51
CA GLY A 159 -3.98 -17.98 -0.30
C GLY A 159 -5.48 -18.30 -0.37
N ALA A 160 -6.33 -17.29 -0.22
CA ALA A 160 -7.77 -17.43 -0.44
C ALA A 160 -8.12 -17.81 -1.89
N PHE A 161 -7.23 -17.50 -2.82
CA PHE A 161 -7.25 -17.89 -4.23
C PHE A 161 -5.82 -18.23 -4.68
N ILE A 162 -5.70 -18.80 -5.86
CA ILE A 162 -4.43 -19.05 -6.55
C ILE A 162 -4.29 -18.00 -7.65
N LEU A 163 -3.22 -17.21 -7.64
CA LEU A 163 -2.81 -16.40 -8.78
C LEU A 163 -1.76 -17.18 -9.57
N LYS A 164 -1.98 -17.36 -10.86
CA LYS A 164 -1.08 -18.11 -11.75
C LYS A 164 -0.95 -17.46 -13.11
N SER A 165 0.14 -17.76 -13.81
CA SER A 165 0.30 -17.45 -15.23
C SER A 165 0.51 -18.70 -16.05
N VAL A 166 0.02 -18.70 -17.29
CA VAL A 166 0.22 -19.75 -18.29
C VAL A 166 0.74 -19.12 -19.59
N PRO A 167 1.36 -19.88 -20.52
CA PRO A 167 1.66 -19.36 -21.85
C PRO A 167 0.40 -18.81 -22.53
N ALA A 168 0.52 -17.64 -23.15
CA ALA A 168 -0.63 -16.96 -23.75
C ALA A 168 -1.36 -17.86 -24.75
N GLY A 169 -2.70 -17.86 -24.67
CA GLY A 169 -3.56 -18.71 -25.50
C GLY A 169 -3.67 -20.18 -25.09
N MET A 170 -2.94 -20.63 -24.06
CA MET A 170 -3.18 -21.96 -23.49
C MET A 170 -4.42 -21.95 -22.58
N PRO A 171 -5.24 -23.01 -22.61
CA PRO A 171 -6.42 -23.08 -21.75
C PRO A 171 -6.01 -23.16 -20.28
N ALA A 172 -6.69 -22.41 -19.41
CA ALA A 172 -6.50 -22.48 -17.98
C ALA A 172 -7.82 -22.22 -17.26
N LYS A 173 -8.00 -22.86 -16.10
CA LYS A 173 -9.16 -22.61 -15.23
C LYS A 173 -8.98 -21.30 -14.48
N GLY A 174 -10.06 -20.54 -14.32
CA GLY A 174 -10.04 -19.31 -13.55
C GLY A 174 -10.49 -18.07 -14.33
N SER A 175 -10.53 -16.93 -13.65
CA SER A 175 -10.83 -15.64 -14.25
C SER A 175 -9.55 -14.90 -14.63
N LEU A 176 -9.53 -14.25 -15.79
CA LEU A 176 -8.40 -13.42 -16.23
C LEU A 176 -8.15 -12.27 -15.23
N THR A 177 -6.88 -11.88 -15.09
CA THR A 177 -6.45 -10.81 -14.19
C THR A 177 -5.13 -10.17 -14.66
N ALA A 178 -4.55 -9.28 -13.84
CA ALA A 178 -3.21 -8.71 -14.02
C ALA A 178 -3.02 -8.13 -15.44
N PHE A 179 -1.86 -8.33 -16.05
CA PHE A 179 -1.54 -7.82 -17.37
C PHE A 179 -2.53 -8.29 -18.46
N SER A 180 -3.18 -9.45 -18.31
CA SER A 180 -4.17 -9.94 -19.29
C SER A 180 -5.43 -9.08 -19.34
N LEU A 181 -5.78 -8.38 -18.25
CA LEU A 181 -6.93 -7.47 -18.24
C LEU A 181 -6.57 -6.01 -18.54
N PHE A 182 -5.29 -5.66 -18.69
CA PHE A 182 -4.87 -4.28 -18.99
C PHE A 182 -5.54 -3.69 -20.25
N PRO A 183 -5.73 -4.45 -21.35
CA PRO A 183 -6.42 -3.95 -22.54
C PRO A 183 -7.85 -3.47 -22.25
N ALA A 184 -8.59 -4.16 -21.37
CA ALA A 184 -9.95 -3.77 -20.96
C ALA A 184 -9.98 -2.42 -20.20
N TYR A 185 -8.84 -1.96 -19.70
CA TYR A 185 -8.67 -0.68 -19.01
C TYR A 185 -7.82 0.32 -19.83
N GLY A 186 -7.69 0.08 -21.13
CA GLY A 186 -7.07 1.03 -22.08
C GLY A 186 -5.55 1.02 -22.08
N ILE A 187 -4.89 -0.01 -21.56
CA ILE A 187 -3.45 -0.22 -21.66
C ILE A 187 -3.20 -1.45 -22.53
N GLN A 188 -2.79 -1.22 -23.78
CA GLN A 188 -2.45 -2.32 -24.69
C GLN A 188 -1.10 -2.91 -24.33
N VAL A 189 -1.07 -4.20 -24.00
CA VAL A 189 0.16 -4.92 -23.63
C VAL A 189 0.22 -6.22 -24.40
N TYR A 190 1.37 -6.52 -24.99
CA TYR A 190 1.66 -7.83 -25.55
C TYR A 190 2.47 -8.62 -24.53
N SER A 191 1.80 -9.54 -23.85
CA SER A 191 2.43 -10.45 -22.89
C SER A 191 2.49 -11.86 -23.51
N PRO A 192 3.62 -12.58 -23.39
CA PRO A 192 3.69 -14.00 -23.75
C PRO A 192 2.95 -14.91 -22.74
N LEU A 193 2.35 -14.32 -21.70
CA LEU A 193 1.66 -15.01 -20.63
C LEU A 193 0.25 -14.46 -20.43
N ASP A 194 -0.67 -15.37 -20.13
CA ASP A 194 -1.97 -15.05 -19.57
C ASP A 194 -2.03 -15.31 -18.07
N TYR A 195 -2.71 -14.43 -17.33
CA TYR A 195 -2.77 -14.45 -15.87
C TYR A 195 -4.19 -14.73 -15.37
N TYR A 196 -4.32 -15.65 -14.43
CA TYR A 196 -5.60 -16.13 -13.92
C TYR A 196 -5.64 -16.17 -12.39
N ILE A 197 -6.82 -15.92 -11.82
CA ILE A 197 -7.15 -16.32 -10.46
C ILE A 197 -8.02 -17.58 -10.43
N GLN A 198 -7.82 -18.46 -9.44
CA GLN A 198 -8.62 -19.66 -9.22
C GLN A 198 -9.04 -19.77 -7.73
N PRO A 199 -10.32 -20.06 -7.41
CA PRO A 199 -11.44 -20.33 -8.32
C PRO A 199 -11.88 -19.10 -9.11
N GLU A 200 -12.74 -19.31 -10.11
CA GLU A 200 -13.37 -18.23 -10.89
C GLU A 200 -14.12 -17.27 -9.96
N ALA A 201 -13.84 -15.98 -10.13
CA ALA A 201 -14.48 -14.89 -9.40
C ALA A 201 -14.46 -13.61 -10.27
N GLU A 202 -15.30 -12.63 -9.94
CA GLU A 202 -15.17 -11.29 -10.50
C GLU A 202 -13.89 -10.63 -9.96
N VAL A 203 -13.14 -9.98 -10.85
CA VAL A 203 -11.88 -9.32 -10.51
C VAL A 203 -12.05 -7.81 -10.61
N SER A 204 -11.89 -7.10 -9.48
CA SER A 204 -11.98 -5.65 -9.44
C SER A 204 -10.78 -4.98 -10.12
N ILE A 205 -10.90 -3.70 -10.49
CA ILE A 205 -9.78 -2.93 -11.07
C ILE A 205 -8.58 -2.83 -10.11
N GLU A 206 -8.84 -2.74 -8.81
CA GLU A 206 -7.81 -2.76 -7.78
C GLU A 206 -7.10 -4.11 -7.70
N GLU A 207 -7.85 -5.21 -7.79
CA GLU A 207 -7.29 -6.56 -7.84
C GLU A 207 -6.46 -6.77 -9.10
N VAL A 208 -6.92 -6.30 -10.27
CA VAL A 208 -6.12 -6.35 -11.51
C VAL A 208 -4.75 -5.70 -11.31
N LEU A 209 -4.70 -4.49 -10.74
CA LEU A 209 -3.44 -3.80 -10.49
C LEU A 209 -2.56 -4.52 -9.46
N VAL A 210 -3.14 -4.96 -8.33
CA VAL A 210 -2.38 -5.67 -7.29
C VAL A 210 -1.86 -7.01 -7.78
N HIS A 211 -2.65 -7.75 -8.57
CA HIS A 211 -2.22 -8.99 -9.20
C HIS A 211 -1.10 -8.75 -10.22
N ALA A 212 -1.14 -7.64 -10.98
CA ALA A 212 -0.03 -7.26 -11.87
C ALA A 212 1.25 -6.92 -11.11
N LEU A 213 1.16 -6.22 -9.97
CA LEU A 213 2.30 -5.99 -9.08
C LEU A 213 2.88 -7.31 -8.57
N ALA A 214 2.03 -8.25 -8.15
CA ALA A 214 2.45 -9.57 -7.69
C ALA A 214 3.21 -10.36 -8.78
N CYS A 215 2.80 -10.18 -10.03
CA CYS A 215 3.36 -10.86 -11.19
C CYS A 215 4.50 -10.09 -11.89
N SER A 216 4.91 -8.94 -11.37
CA SER A 216 5.94 -8.10 -11.99
C SER A 216 7.33 -8.70 -11.83
N ARG A 217 8.02 -8.94 -12.95
CA ARG A 217 9.33 -9.62 -12.99
C ARG A 217 10.49 -8.66 -13.21
N ASP A 218 10.23 -7.56 -13.90
CA ASP A 218 11.24 -6.60 -14.31
C ASP A 218 10.78 -5.14 -14.10
N PRO A 219 11.67 -4.15 -14.25
CA PRO A 219 11.29 -2.74 -14.12
C PRO A 219 10.21 -2.28 -15.11
N ARG A 220 10.07 -2.91 -16.29
CA ARG A 220 9.04 -2.55 -17.28
C ARG A 220 7.66 -2.99 -16.82
N ASP A 221 7.52 -4.18 -16.24
CA ASP A 221 6.28 -4.67 -15.64
C ASP A 221 5.77 -3.68 -14.56
N LYS A 222 6.68 -3.19 -13.71
CA LYS A 222 6.37 -2.18 -12.68
C LYS A 222 5.98 -0.83 -13.28
N MET A 223 6.65 -0.39 -14.35
CA MET A 223 6.29 0.82 -15.08
C MET A 223 4.90 0.69 -15.73
N LEU A 224 4.54 -0.46 -16.29
CA LEU A 224 3.20 -0.73 -16.80
C LEU A 224 2.15 -0.65 -15.69
N CYS A 225 2.44 -1.16 -14.49
CA CYS A 225 1.56 -0.98 -13.33
C CYS A 225 1.38 0.50 -12.96
N ALA A 226 2.45 1.30 -13.02
CA ALA A 226 2.40 2.75 -12.78
C ALA A 226 1.53 3.47 -13.82
N ILE A 227 1.69 3.14 -15.11
CA ILE A 227 0.88 3.72 -16.19
C ILE A 227 -0.59 3.30 -16.04
N PHE A 228 -0.85 2.02 -15.73
CA PHE A 228 -2.21 1.52 -15.47
C PHE A 228 -2.89 2.29 -14.34
N TYR A 229 -2.18 2.47 -13.23
CA TYR A 229 -2.66 3.25 -12.08
C TYR A 229 -2.98 4.68 -12.48
N LEU A 230 -2.04 5.37 -13.14
CA LEU A 230 -2.21 6.76 -13.55
C LEU A 230 -3.38 6.94 -14.53
N LYS A 231 -3.56 6.02 -15.49
CA LYS A 231 -4.66 6.06 -16.45
C LYS A 231 -6.03 5.88 -15.80
N ASN A 232 -6.10 5.03 -14.78
CA ASN A 232 -7.35 4.65 -14.13
C ASN A 232 -7.52 5.25 -12.73
N LYS A 233 -6.75 6.30 -12.40
CA LYS A 233 -6.69 6.87 -11.06
C LYS A 233 -8.05 7.27 -10.48
N SER A 234 -8.98 7.77 -11.31
CA SER A 234 -10.33 8.15 -10.88
C SER A 234 -11.24 6.96 -10.56
N ARG A 235 -10.89 5.75 -11.03
CA ARG A 235 -11.67 4.52 -10.86
C ARG A 235 -11.13 3.61 -9.77
N ILE A 236 -9.89 3.84 -9.32
CA ILE A 236 -9.20 3.03 -8.32
C ILE A 236 -9.44 3.63 -6.94
N ASP A 237 -9.97 2.81 -6.01
CA ASP A 237 -9.99 3.15 -4.60
C ASP A 237 -8.65 2.74 -3.94
N ASP A 238 -7.81 3.73 -3.63
CA ASP A 238 -6.49 3.51 -3.01
C ASP A 238 -6.57 2.68 -1.71
N ARG A 239 -7.64 2.82 -0.93
CA ARG A 239 -7.81 2.07 0.32
C ARG A 239 -8.12 0.60 0.04
N ARG A 240 -8.98 0.32 -0.94
CA ARG A 240 -9.28 -1.06 -1.36
C ARG A 240 -8.05 -1.73 -1.95
N ALA A 241 -7.32 -1.02 -2.80
CA ALA A 241 -6.07 -1.52 -3.39
C ALA A 241 -5.02 -1.84 -2.32
N LEU A 242 -4.83 -0.95 -1.34
CA LEU A 242 -3.93 -1.22 -0.20
C LEU A 242 -4.36 -2.45 0.61
N LEU A 243 -5.66 -2.63 0.87
CA LEU A 243 -6.17 -3.81 1.58
C LEU A 243 -5.92 -5.10 0.79
N ASN A 244 -6.10 -5.08 -0.53
CA ASN A 244 -5.81 -6.21 -1.41
C ASN A 244 -4.31 -6.53 -1.44
N ALA A 245 -3.46 -5.51 -1.55
CA ALA A 245 -2.01 -5.67 -1.48
C ALA A 245 -1.59 -6.29 -0.13
N ALA A 246 -2.12 -5.79 0.99
CA ALA A 246 -1.81 -6.31 2.32
C ALA A 246 -2.20 -7.80 2.49
N ARG A 247 -3.34 -8.23 1.93
CA ARG A 247 -3.77 -9.65 1.94
C ARG A 247 -2.80 -10.58 1.21
N MET A 248 -2.07 -10.05 0.23
CA MET A 248 -1.06 -10.77 -0.55
C MET A 248 0.37 -10.54 -0.05
N GLY A 249 0.55 -9.76 1.02
CA GLY A 249 1.88 -9.40 1.53
C GLY A 249 2.63 -8.33 0.72
N LEU A 250 1.93 -7.61 -0.17
CA LEU A 250 2.50 -6.67 -1.14
C LEU A 250 2.42 -5.19 -0.70
N THR A 251 2.37 -4.94 0.62
CA THR A 251 2.22 -3.57 1.16
C THR A 251 3.38 -2.68 0.73
N ARG A 252 4.61 -3.21 0.68
CA ARG A 252 5.79 -2.43 0.30
C ARG A 252 5.75 -2.05 -1.17
N GLU A 253 5.41 -2.99 -2.03
CA GLU A 253 5.29 -2.85 -3.48
C GLU A 253 4.22 -1.82 -3.83
N TRP A 254 3.09 -1.82 -3.10
CA TRP A 254 2.06 -0.80 -3.22
C TRP A 254 2.58 0.60 -2.83
N ILE A 255 3.28 0.73 -1.69
CA ILE A 255 3.87 2.00 -1.26
C ILE A 255 4.89 2.49 -2.30
N SER A 256 5.76 1.61 -2.78
CA SER A 256 6.73 1.91 -3.84
C SER A 256 6.07 2.40 -5.12
N LEU A 257 5.00 1.73 -5.58
CA LEU A 257 4.21 2.18 -6.73
C LEU A 257 3.68 3.60 -6.50
N LYS A 258 3.08 3.85 -5.33
CA LYS A 258 2.52 5.16 -4.95
C LYS A 258 3.59 6.25 -4.94
N SER A 259 4.74 6.01 -4.31
CA SER A 259 5.86 6.96 -4.30
C SER A 259 6.38 7.24 -5.72
N TYR A 260 6.48 6.21 -6.56
CA TYR A 260 6.96 6.34 -7.93
C TYR A 260 6.02 7.21 -8.80
N VAL A 261 4.71 6.92 -8.81
CA VAL A 261 3.73 7.75 -9.54
C VAL A 261 3.64 9.16 -8.98
N GLU A 262 3.99 9.34 -7.70
CA GLU A 262 4.09 10.64 -7.03
C GLU A 262 5.39 11.40 -7.30
N GLY A 263 6.35 10.78 -7.97
CA GLY A 263 7.53 11.44 -8.54
C GLY A 263 8.79 11.29 -7.71
N SER A 264 8.82 10.28 -6.86
CA SER A 264 10.06 9.83 -6.24
C SER A 264 10.75 8.84 -7.16
N GLU A 265 12.08 8.91 -7.21
CA GLU A 265 12.89 7.80 -7.71
C GLU A 265 12.78 6.64 -6.72
N VAL A 266 12.48 5.44 -7.23
CA VAL A 266 12.25 4.24 -6.41
C VAL A 266 13.09 3.10 -6.96
N GLU A 267 13.81 2.42 -6.07
CA GLU A 267 14.69 1.32 -6.46
C GLU A 267 13.92 0.22 -7.22
N GLY A 268 14.50 -0.23 -8.33
CA GLY A 268 13.92 -1.26 -9.19
C GLY A 268 12.75 -0.78 -10.06
N TYR A 269 12.48 0.53 -10.12
CA TYR A 269 11.64 1.16 -11.15
C TYR A 269 12.53 1.89 -12.17
N PRO A 270 12.07 2.09 -13.42
CA PRO A 270 12.75 2.96 -14.38
C PRO A 270 12.75 4.42 -13.92
N SER A 271 13.52 5.27 -14.58
CA SER A 271 13.52 6.71 -14.30
C SER A 271 12.15 7.35 -14.57
N LEU A 272 11.90 8.51 -13.95
CA LEU A 272 10.67 9.24 -14.21
C LEU A 272 10.55 9.74 -15.66
N SER A 273 11.67 9.98 -16.35
CA SER A 273 11.67 10.31 -17.78
C SER A 273 11.15 9.16 -18.63
N GLU A 274 11.65 7.94 -18.39
CA GLU A 274 11.17 6.73 -19.06
C GLU A 274 9.68 6.49 -18.79
N LEU A 275 9.23 6.71 -17.54
CA LEU A 275 7.81 6.68 -17.21
C LEU A 275 7.01 7.69 -18.04
N ALA A 276 7.46 8.94 -18.14
CA ALA A 276 6.74 9.97 -18.88
C ALA A 276 6.65 9.66 -20.38
N GLU A 277 7.75 9.19 -20.97
CA GLU A 277 7.80 8.75 -22.36
C GLU A 277 6.85 7.58 -22.61
N ALA A 278 6.94 6.51 -21.81
CA ALA A 278 6.09 5.33 -21.95
C ALA A 278 4.61 5.66 -21.69
N ALA A 279 4.31 6.48 -20.67
CA ALA A 279 2.96 6.92 -20.34
C ALA A 279 2.30 7.70 -21.48
N SER A 280 3.08 8.50 -22.22
CA SER A 280 2.58 9.30 -23.34
C SER A 280 1.97 8.46 -24.46
N LEU A 281 2.52 7.25 -24.70
CA LEU A 281 2.00 6.28 -25.68
C LEU A 281 0.58 5.81 -25.33
N TYR A 282 0.19 5.90 -24.06
CA TYR A 282 -1.14 5.54 -23.57
C TYR A 282 -2.03 6.76 -23.31
N GLY A 283 -1.61 7.95 -23.73
CA GLY A 283 -2.33 9.22 -23.49
C GLY A 283 -2.29 9.67 -22.02
N VAL A 284 -1.36 9.15 -21.22
CA VAL A 284 -1.19 9.50 -19.81
C VAL A 284 -0.10 10.55 -19.68
N ARG A 285 -0.39 11.62 -18.93
CA ARG A 285 0.56 12.72 -18.68
C ARG A 285 1.25 12.52 -17.33
N VAL A 286 2.58 12.61 -17.33
CA VAL A 286 3.41 12.50 -16.12
C VAL A 286 4.22 13.80 -15.98
N ALA A 287 4.09 14.47 -14.84
CA ALA A 287 4.88 15.65 -14.53
C ALA A 287 6.22 15.22 -13.94
N LEU A 288 7.32 15.62 -14.58
CA LEU A 288 8.66 15.39 -14.08
C LEU A 288 8.98 16.38 -12.95
N PRO A 289 9.63 15.93 -11.86
CA PRO A 289 10.14 16.85 -10.86
C PRO A 289 11.20 17.78 -11.48
N THR A 290 11.08 19.07 -11.25
CA THR A 290 12.03 20.10 -11.69
C THR A 290 13.08 20.30 -10.60
N SER A 291 14.36 20.34 -10.99
CA SER A 291 15.48 20.67 -10.10
C SER A 291 15.54 22.18 -9.79
N PRO A 292 16.28 22.61 -8.75
CA PRO A 292 16.47 24.03 -8.46
C PRO A 292 17.02 24.82 -9.67
N GLU A 293 18.00 24.26 -10.37
CA GLU A 293 18.68 24.88 -11.51
C GLU A 293 17.72 25.03 -12.69
N ALA A 294 17.03 23.96 -13.07
CA ALA A 294 16.05 23.98 -14.15
C ALA A 294 14.88 24.94 -13.85
N ALA A 295 14.46 25.06 -12.59
CA ALA A 295 13.43 26.01 -12.20
C ALA A 295 13.92 27.46 -12.30
N LEU A 296 15.17 27.74 -11.90
CA LEU A 296 15.77 29.07 -12.03
C LEU A 296 15.91 29.48 -13.51
N GLU A 297 16.42 28.59 -14.37
CA GLU A 297 16.49 28.83 -15.82
C GLU A 297 15.11 29.14 -16.41
N LEU A 298 14.08 28.38 -16.01
CA LEU A 298 12.71 28.62 -16.46
C LEU A 298 12.16 29.98 -15.97
N LEU A 299 12.48 30.39 -14.74
CA LEU A 299 12.09 31.70 -14.21
C LEU A 299 12.84 32.85 -14.92
N GLU A 300 14.10 32.66 -15.29
CA GLU A 300 14.87 33.62 -16.09
C GLU A 300 14.31 33.75 -17.50
N GLN A 301 13.97 32.63 -18.14
CA GLN A 301 13.27 32.63 -19.42
C GLN A 301 11.93 33.37 -19.32
N LEU A 302 11.14 33.10 -18.27
CA LEU A 302 9.88 33.80 -18.02
C LEU A 302 10.09 35.31 -17.87
N ALA A 303 11.07 35.70 -17.05
CA ALA A 303 11.42 37.10 -16.84
C ALA A 303 11.83 37.81 -18.13
N SER A 304 12.55 37.13 -19.03
CA SER A 304 12.96 37.69 -20.33
C SER A 304 11.78 37.96 -21.29
N LYS A 305 10.65 37.25 -21.11
CA LYS A 305 9.44 37.37 -21.95
C LYS A 305 8.40 38.35 -21.40
N LEU A 306 8.62 38.91 -20.21
CA LEU A 306 7.75 39.90 -19.60
C LEU A 306 7.81 41.25 -20.33
N ASP A 307 6.63 41.79 -20.62
CA ASP A 307 6.47 43.12 -21.24
C ASP A 307 6.56 44.27 -20.23
N GLY A 308 6.63 43.98 -18.94
CA GLY A 308 6.76 44.94 -17.84
C GLY A 308 7.22 44.27 -16.56
N GLU A 309 7.36 45.02 -15.48
CA GLU A 309 7.66 44.42 -14.16
C GLU A 309 6.43 43.65 -13.63
N ALA A 310 6.67 42.46 -13.09
CA ALA A 310 5.64 41.67 -12.42
C ALA A 310 6.14 41.24 -11.04
N THR A 311 5.32 41.43 -10.00
CA THR A 311 5.58 40.89 -8.67
C THR A 311 4.76 39.62 -8.47
N CYS A 312 5.42 38.60 -7.94
CA CYS A 312 4.81 37.31 -7.75
C CYS A 312 5.32 36.64 -6.47
N TYR A 313 4.43 35.93 -5.79
CA TYR A 313 4.67 35.33 -4.48
C TYR A 313 4.76 33.82 -4.65
N LEU A 314 5.93 33.25 -4.41
CA LEU A 314 6.12 31.81 -4.46
C LEU A 314 5.49 31.15 -3.25
N ILE A 315 4.63 30.18 -3.54
CA ILE A 315 3.97 29.34 -2.56
C ILE A 315 4.37 27.87 -2.83
N GLY A 316 3.98 26.95 -1.96
CA GLY A 316 4.19 25.53 -2.19
C GLY A 316 5.67 25.09 -2.33
N GLY A 317 5.91 24.13 -3.21
CA GLY A 317 7.18 23.38 -3.29
C GLY A 317 8.37 24.17 -3.80
N LEU A 318 8.17 25.07 -4.78
CA LEU A 318 9.26 25.87 -5.36
C LEU A 318 9.86 26.84 -4.33
N ASN A 319 9.02 27.41 -3.45
CA ASN A 319 9.51 28.24 -2.34
C ASN A 319 10.51 27.47 -1.46
N LEU A 320 10.14 26.27 -1.03
CA LEU A 320 11.00 25.42 -0.20
C LEU A 320 12.27 25.00 -0.95
N MET A 321 12.17 24.73 -2.26
CA MET A 321 13.30 24.36 -3.10
C MET A 321 14.32 25.49 -3.22
N LEU A 322 13.89 26.74 -3.47
CA LEU A 322 14.78 27.90 -3.56
C LEU A 322 15.41 28.32 -2.21
N ARG A 323 14.92 27.75 -1.09
CA ARG A 323 15.52 27.84 0.25
C ARG A 323 16.45 26.67 0.58
N GLY A 324 16.62 25.69 -0.31
CA GLY A 324 17.42 24.49 -0.08
C GLY A 324 16.74 23.45 0.83
N LEU A 325 15.43 23.57 1.07
CA LEU A 325 14.65 22.72 1.99
C LEU A 325 13.90 21.58 1.28
N LYS A 326 13.89 21.58 -0.05
CA LYS A 326 13.27 20.55 -0.91
C LYS A 326 14.14 20.32 -2.14
N LYS A 327 14.27 19.07 -2.59
CA LYS A 327 15.15 18.69 -3.71
C LYS A 327 14.53 18.91 -5.10
N SER A 328 13.22 18.81 -5.22
CA SER A 328 12.51 18.97 -6.49
C SER A 328 11.03 19.31 -6.28
N THR A 329 10.39 19.90 -7.28
CA THR A 329 8.94 20.14 -7.30
C THR A 329 8.37 19.88 -8.69
N ARG A 330 7.13 19.40 -8.77
CA ARG A 330 6.45 19.14 -10.06
C ARG A 330 5.70 20.35 -10.61
N ASP A 331 5.37 21.27 -9.71
CA ASP A 331 4.48 22.38 -9.96
C ASP A 331 5.15 23.68 -9.46
N ILE A 332 4.82 24.78 -10.14
CA ILE A 332 5.24 26.14 -9.80
C ILE A 332 3.99 26.90 -9.37
N ASP A 333 3.76 26.96 -8.06
CA ASP A 333 2.65 27.67 -7.47
C ASP A 333 3.02 29.14 -7.19
N ILE A 334 2.24 30.06 -7.75
CA ILE A 334 2.50 31.50 -7.69
C ILE A 334 1.23 32.25 -7.31
N MET A 335 1.33 33.21 -6.39
CA MET A 335 0.29 34.20 -6.14
C MET A 335 0.66 35.56 -6.72
N VAL A 336 -0.33 36.30 -7.20
CA VAL A 336 -0.19 37.70 -7.64
C VAL A 336 -1.23 38.59 -6.99
N GLU A 337 -0.93 39.87 -6.83
CA GLU A 337 -1.83 40.83 -6.18
C GLU A 337 -2.84 41.43 -7.16
N SER A 338 -2.48 41.54 -8.43
CA SER A 338 -3.30 42.25 -9.42
C SER A 338 -3.62 41.40 -10.65
N ARG A 339 -4.73 41.73 -11.31
CA ARG A 339 -5.05 41.17 -12.64
C ARG A 339 -4.02 41.58 -13.68
N VAL A 340 -3.36 42.72 -13.52
CA VAL A 340 -2.31 43.20 -14.42
C VAL A 340 -1.12 42.24 -14.40
N GLU A 341 -0.62 41.88 -13.21
CA GLU A 341 0.46 40.90 -13.05
C GLU A 341 0.07 39.52 -13.57
N LEU A 342 -1.18 39.08 -13.31
CA LEU A 342 -1.70 37.82 -13.84
C LEU A 342 -1.62 37.79 -15.38
N GLU A 343 -2.09 38.85 -16.06
CA GLU A 343 -2.07 38.90 -17.53
C GLU A 343 -0.65 39.06 -18.08
N LEU A 344 0.25 39.77 -17.39
CA LEU A 344 1.67 39.82 -17.76
C LEU A 344 2.31 38.43 -17.74
N LEU A 345 2.09 37.66 -16.66
CA LEU A 345 2.61 36.30 -16.54
C LEU A 345 2.00 35.37 -17.60
N LYS A 346 0.68 35.44 -17.82
CA LYS A 346 0.00 34.63 -18.85
C LYS A 346 0.57 34.88 -20.24
N LYS A 347 0.79 36.15 -20.62
CA LYS A 347 1.38 36.50 -21.92
C LYS A 347 2.83 36.02 -22.03
N ALA A 348 3.63 36.17 -20.98
CA ALA A 348 5.01 35.71 -20.97
C ALA A 348 5.11 34.18 -21.06
N LEU A 349 4.26 33.45 -20.34
CA LEU A 349 4.14 31.99 -20.43
C LEU A 349 3.68 31.53 -21.82
N ALA A 350 2.71 32.22 -22.43
CA ALA A 350 2.28 31.94 -23.80
C ALA A 350 3.43 32.09 -24.81
N LYS A 351 4.28 33.11 -24.66
CA LYS A 351 5.51 33.29 -25.47
C LYS A 351 6.53 32.17 -25.27
N LEU A 352 6.50 31.46 -24.14
CA LEU A 352 7.32 30.27 -23.86
C LEU A 352 6.65 28.96 -24.34
N GLY A 353 5.48 29.03 -24.96
CA GLY A 353 4.73 27.88 -25.47
C GLY A 353 3.87 27.18 -24.42
N TYR A 354 3.60 27.80 -23.28
CA TYR A 354 2.59 27.30 -22.33
C TYR A 354 1.18 27.62 -22.83
N GLN A 355 0.26 26.71 -22.57
CA GLN A 355 -1.16 26.86 -22.85
C GLN A 355 -1.95 26.98 -21.55
N VAL A 356 -2.96 27.85 -21.53
CA VAL A 356 -3.89 27.95 -20.41
C VAL A 356 -4.86 26.78 -20.47
N ALA A 357 -4.74 25.82 -19.55
CA ALA A 357 -5.62 24.67 -19.45
C ALA A 357 -6.92 25.00 -18.70
N TYR A 358 -6.85 25.93 -17.75
CA TYR A 358 -7.97 26.36 -16.91
C TYR A 358 -7.74 27.80 -16.44
N SER A 359 -8.78 28.63 -16.39
CA SER A 359 -8.69 30.01 -15.89
C SER A 359 -10.02 30.44 -15.27
N ASN A 360 -10.14 30.26 -13.95
CA ASN A 360 -11.26 30.76 -13.14
C ASN A 360 -10.71 31.53 -11.92
N SER A 361 -10.90 31.00 -10.70
CA SER A 361 -10.30 31.52 -9.45
C SER A 361 -8.77 31.40 -9.43
N SER A 362 -8.24 30.44 -10.19
CA SER A 362 -6.84 30.19 -10.47
C SER A 362 -6.63 30.02 -11.98
N THR A 363 -5.42 30.29 -12.46
CA THR A 363 -5.00 30.06 -13.84
C THR A 363 -3.95 28.97 -13.87
N LEU A 364 -4.27 27.85 -14.52
CA LEU A 364 -3.36 26.74 -14.73
C LEU A 364 -2.77 26.83 -16.15
N CYS A 365 -1.46 26.97 -16.23
CA CYS A 365 -0.70 26.97 -17.47
C CYS A 365 0.15 25.70 -17.58
N VAL A 366 0.03 24.98 -18.69
CA VAL A 366 0.72 23.70 -18.93
C VAL A 366 1.54 23.74 -20.22
N LYS A 367 2.67 23.04 -20.21
CA LYS A 367 3.50 22.76 -21.39
C LYS A 367 4.02 21.32 -21.25
N HIS A 368 3.99 20.56 -22.33
CA HIS A 368 4.40 19.15 -22.31
C HIS A 368 5.86 19.02 -21.84
N GLY A 369 6.12 18.06 -20.94
CA GLY A 369 7.46 17.81 -20.39
C GLY A 369 7.98 18.86 -19.40
N MET A 370 7.24 19.94 -19.16
CA MET A 370 7.66 21.06 -18.31
C MET A 370 6.79 21.15 -17.04
N PRO A 371 7.29 21.73 -15.93
CA PRO A 371 6.45 21.97 -14.76
C PRO A 371 5.28 22.87 -15.12
N ARG A 372 4.11 22.57 -14.54
CA ARG A 372 2.92 23.41 -14.70
C ARG A 372 3.02 24.65 -13.80
N PHE A 373 2.41 25.74 -14.23
CA PHE A 373 2.25 26.95 -13.41
C PHE A 373 0.82 27.03 -12.91
N ASP A 374 0.67 27.07 -11.58
CA ASP A 374 -0.59 27.32 -10.89
C ASP A 374 -0.56 28.77 -10.38
N ILE A 375 -1.27 29.68 -11.05
CA ILE A 375 -1.25 31.13 -10.75
C ILE A 375 -2.56 31.54 -10.07
N TYR A 376 -2.44 32.09 -8.86
CA TYR A 376 -3.57 32.46 -8.01
C TYR A 376 -3.65 33.98 -7.84
N LEU A 377 -4.84 34.56 -8.06
CA LEU A 377 -5.07 35.99 -7.84
C LEU A 377 -5.48 36.23 -6.38
N LYS A 378 -4.59 36.79 -5.57
CA LYS A 378 -4.75 37.14 -4.13
C LYS A 378 -5.09 35.99 -3.18
N MET A 379 -5.61 34.86 -3.66
CA MET A 379 -6.13 33.77 -2.84
C MET A 379 -5.99 32.42 -3.53
N VAL A 380 -5.61 31.40 -2.77
CA VAL A 380 -5.55 29.99 -3.19
C VAL A 380 -6.86 29.32 -2.82
N ASP A 381 -7.75 29.05 -3.78
CA ASP A 381 -8.96 28.22 -3.64
C ASP A 381 -9.74 28.39 -2.31
N HIS A 382 -9.91 29.62 -1.85
CA HIS A 382 -10.53 29.96 -0.56
C HIS A 382 -9.87 29.33 0.68
N SER A 383 -8.68 28.76 0.56
CA SER A 383 -7.94 28.08 1.64
C SER A 383 -6.86 28.96 2.25
N TYR A 384 -6.31 29.91 1.50
CA TYR A 384 -5.27 30.83 1.95
C TYR A 384 -5.37 32.16 1.18
N LYS A 385 -5.26 33.30 1.87
CA LYS A 385 -5.28 34.64 1.24
C LYS A 385 -3.94 35.33 1.45
N LEU A 386 -3.42 36.06 0.47
CA LEU A 386 -2.20 36.82 0.66
C LEU A 386 -2.47 37.96 1.65
N THR A 387 -1.92 37.85 2.87
CA THR A 387 -2.04 38.90 3.89
C THR A 387 -0.96 39.94 3.71
N ARG A 388 -1.20 41.14 4.25
CA ARG A 388 -0.22 42.24 4.23
C ARG A 388 1.09 41.84 4.89
N ARG A 389 1.03 41.21 6.08
CA ARG A 389 2.22 40.70 6.78
C ARG A 389 2.99 39.72 5.90
N ALA A 390 2.32 38.71 5.36
CA ALA A 390 2.95 37.71 4.51
C ALA A 390 3.64 38.36 3.29
N ALA A 391 3.02 39.38 2.71
CA ALA A 391 3.58 40.11 1.57
C ALA A 391 4.80 41.00 1.92
N GLU A 392 4.82 41.60 3.11
CA GLU A 392 5.89 42.45 3.64
C GLU A 392 7.08 41.62 4.16
N GLU A 393 6.82 40.50 4.84
CA GLU A 393 7.83 39.59 5.40
C GLU A 393 8.43 38.63 4.36
N SER A 394 7.89 38.62 3.14
CA SER A 394 8.41 37.79 2.05
C SER A 394 9.82 38.21 1.65
N GLU A 395 10.70 37.23 1.47
CA GLU A 395 12.06 37.46 0.98
C GLU A 395 12.01 37.78 -0.53
N LEU A 396 12.56 38.92 -0.94
CA LEU A 396 12.59 39.34 -2.34
C LEU A 396 13.83 38.80 -3.06
N LYS A 397 13.61 38.12 -4.19
CA LYS A 397 14.61 37.78 -5.20
C LYS A 397 14.23 38.44 -6.52
N GLN A 398 15.12 39.25 -7.08
CA GLN A 398 14.91 39.90 -8.37
C GLN A 398 15.52 39.05 -9.49
N ILE A 399 14.73 38.69 -10.50
CA ILE A 399 15.19 38.00 -11.72
C ILE A 399 14.76 38.84 -12.92
N GLY A 400 15.65 39.65 -13.47
CA GLY A 400 15.31 40.56 -14.57
C GLY A 400 14.11 41.45 -14.22
N LYS A 401 13.01 41.33 -14.98
CA LYS A 401 11.73 42.06 -14.73
C LYS A 401 10.79 41.38 -13.73
N LEU A 402 11.14 40.20 -13.23
CA LEU A 402 10.32 39.42 -12.30
C LEU A 402 10.79 39.66 -10.85
N LYS A 403 9.91 40.24 -10.04
CA LYS A 403 10.05 40.34 -8.58
C LYS A 403 9.48 39.09 -7.93
N LEU A 404 10.35 38.19 -7.49
CA LEU A 404 9.98 36.91 -6.90
C LEU A 404 10.03 37.02 -5.37
N LYS A 405 8.87 37.00 -4.73
CA LYS A 405 8.74 37.07 -3.28
C LYS A 405 8.49 35.69 -2.68
N LEU A 406 9.44 35.19 -1.88
CA LEU A 406 9.31 33.90 -1.21
C LEU A 406 8.54 34.11 0.10
N LEU A 407 7.31 33.59 0.17
CA LEU A 407 6.50 33.62 1.39
C LEU A 407 7.26 33.09 2.61
N PRO A 408 6.96 33.60 3.82
CA PRO A 408 7.48 33.06 5.08
C PRO A 408 7.14 31.58 5.27
N LEU A 409 7.98 30.85 5.99
CA LEU A 409 7.79 29.40 6.22
C LEU A 409 6.51 29.11 7.01
N GLU A 410 6.11 30.01 7.91
CA GLU A 410 4.89 29.95 8.69
C GLU A 410 3.65 29.92 7.78
N ASP A 411 3.65 30.75 6.75
CA ASP A 411 2.58 30.85 5.77
C ASP A 411 2.53 29.61 4.85
N ILE A 412 3.69 29.10 4.45
CA ILE A 412 3.79 27.83 3.72
C ILE A 412 3.27 26.67 4.58
N ALA A 413 3.57 26.66 5.87
CA ALA A 413 3.09 25.64 6.80
C ALA A 413 1.57 25.67 6.93
N LEU A 414 0.96 26.87 7.05
CA LEU A 414 -0.49 27.01 7.05
C LEU A 414 -1.12 26.50 5.75
N GLN A 415 -0.57 26.91 4.60
CA GLN A 415 -1.04 26.46 3.30
C GLN A 415 -1.05 24.92 3.20
N LYS A 416 0.07 24.28 3.58
CA LYS A 416 0.21 22.82 3.55
C LYS A 416 -0.72 22.12 4.53
N ALA A 417 -0.89 22.67 5.73
CA ALA A 417 -1.76 22.08 6.73
C ALA A 417 -3.24 22.12 6.33
N VAL A 418 -3.68 23.17 5.64
CA VAL A 418 -5.07 23.31 5.16
C VAL A 418 -5.34 22.41 3.96
N ALA A 419 -4.36 22.21 3.07
CA ALA A 419 -4.50 21.33 1.90
C ALA A 419 -4.71 19.85 2.26
N GLY A 420 -4.16 19.39 3.39
CA GLY A 420 -4.49 18.09 4.00
C GLY A 420 -4.02 16.84 3.22
N ARG A 421 -3.04 16.97 2.32
CA ARG A 421 -2.49 15.84 1.54
C ARG A 421 -1.32 15.18 2.29
N GLU A 422 -1.16 13.86 2.17
CA GLU A 422 -0.06 13.12 2.82
C GLU A 422 1.33 13.69 2.46
N ARG A 423 1.56 14.05 1.18
CA ARG A 423 2.80 14.71 0.72
C ARG A 423 3.07 16.05 1.42
N ASP A 424 2.02 16.77 1.80
CA ASP A 424 2.16 18.06 2.47
C ASP A 424 2.60 17.89 3.94
N ILE A 425 2.31 16.73 4.57
CA ILE A 425 2.83 16.39 5.91
C ILE A 425 4.34 16.15 5.88
N ALA A 426 4.86 15.42 4.88
CA ALA A 426 6.29 15.21 4.74
C ALA A 426 7.07 16.53 4.52
N ASP A 427 6.52 17.43 3.71
CA ASP A 427 7.08 18.77 3.52
C ASP A 427 6.98 19.63 4.79
N LEU A 428 5.86 19.54 5.51
CA LEU A 428 5.72 20.17 6.82
C LEU A 428 6.76 19.67 7.83
N ALA A 429 7.05 18.37 7.81
CA ALA A 429 8.04 17.75 8.70
C ALA A 429 9.45 18.31 8.45
N SER A 430 9.83 18.55 7.19
CA SER A 430 11.16 19.08 6.86
C SER A 430 11.35 20.54 7.29
N ILE A 431 10.28 21.34 7.29
CA ILE A 431 10.35 22.76 7.69
C ILE A 431 10.01 23.01 9.15
N ALA A 432 9.31 22.08 9.83
CA ALA A 432 8.86 22.27 11.20
C ALA A 432 9.93 22.72 12.21
N PRO A 433 11.19 22.24 12.14
CA PRO A 433 12.26 22.71 13.02
C PRO A 433 12.66 24.18 12.81
N LEU A 434 12.36 24.75 11.64
CA LEU A 434 12.75 26.10 11.22
C LEU A 434 11.65 27.14 11.44
N ILE A 435 10.42 26.69 11.72
CA ILE A 435 9.26 27.56 11.89
C ILE A 435 9.33 28.30 13.23
N ASP A 436 9.12 29.61 13.20
CA ASP A 436 8.83 30.40 14.38
C ASP A 436 7.39 30.14 14.83
N GLN A 437 7.27 29.43 15.93
CA GLN A 437 6.01 28.97 16.50
C GLN A 437 5.07 30.09 16.97
N GLU A 438 5.60 31.25 17.38
CA GLU A 438 4.76 32.40 17.74
C GLU A 438 4.29 33.13 16.48
N LYS A 439 5.15 33.26 15.46
CA LYS A 439 4.74 33.82 14.17
C LYS A 439 3.70 32.93 13.48
N LEU A 440 3.80 31.61 13.60
CA LEU A 440 2.80 30.68 13.07
C LEU A 440 1.40 30.94 13.65
N LEU A 441 1.28 31.25 14.94
CA LEU A 441 0.00 31.60 15.56
C LEU A 441 -0.53 32.93 15.06
N ARG A 442 0.33 33.95 14.91
CA ARG A 442 -0.09 35.24 14.35
C ARG A 442 -0.56 35.08 12.91
N ALA A 443 0.18 34.32 12.11
CA ALA A 443 -0.19 33.99 10.74
C ALA A 443 -1.54 33.26 10.66
N LEU A 444 -1.81 32.34 11.60
CA LEU A 444 -3.09 31.65 11.71
C LEU A 444 -4.23 32.64 11.99
N GLU A 445 -4.09 33.49 13.00
CA GLU A 445 -5.11 34.47 13.39
C GLU A 445 -5.43 35.43 12.23
N GLU A 446 -4.40 35.96 11.55
CA GLU A 446 -4.56 36.80 10.37
C GLU A 446 -5.30 36.07 9.23
N GLN A 447 -4.96 34.80 8.98
CA GLN A 447 -5.64 34.03 7.94
C GLN A 447 -7.11 33.77 8.28
N GLU A 448 -7.43 33.41 9.53
CA GLU A 448 -8.81 33.18 9.94
C GLU A 448 -9.65 34.45 9.79
N GLN A 449 -9.10 35.61 10.14
CA GLN A 449 -9.74 36.91 9.90
C GLN A 449 -9.89 37.20 8.40
N ALA A 450 -8.84 36.97 7.62
CA ALA A 450 -8.79 37.28 6.20
C ALA A 450 -9.73 36.39 5.34
N LEU A 451 -9.95 35.14 5.77
CA LEU A 451 -10.83 34.16 5.14
C LEU A 451 -12.25 34.18 5.70
N GLY A 452 -12.46 34.76 6.90
CA GLY A 452 -13.74 34.73 7.60
C GLY A 452 -14.19 33.35 8.04
N LYS A 453 -13.25 32.39 8.20
CA LYS A 453 -13.53 31.02 8.62
C LYS A 453 -12.36 30.41 9.39
N PRO A 454 -12.61 29.48 10.33
CA PRO A 454 -11.55 28.76 11.02
C PRO A 454 -10.76 27.86 10.09
N ILE A 455 -9.45 27.87 10.28
CA ILE A 455 -8.53 26.88 9.70
C ILE A 455 -7.67 26.20 10.78
N CYS A 456 -7.81 26.60 12.05
CA CYS A 456 -7.06 26.06 13.18
C CYS A 456 -7.22 24.55 13.37
N LYS A 457 -8.37 23.97 12.99
CA LYS A 457 -8.60 22.50 13.03
C LYS A 457 -7.63 21.75 12.13
N SER A 458 -7.46 22.23 10.89
CA SER A 458 -6.57 21.61 9.91
C SER A 458 -5.12 21.73 10.35
N LEU A 459 -4.72 22.90 10.86
CA LEU A 459 -3.39 23.09 11.44
C LEU A 459 -3.16 22.17 12.63
N LEU A 460 -4.11 22.09 13.57
CA LEU A 460 -3.98 21.26 14.76
C LEU A 460 -3.78 19.79 14.36
N LYS A 461 -4.62 19.29 13.44
CA LYS A 461 -4.52 17.91 12.94
C LYS A 461 -3.15 17.66 12.31
N ALA A 462 -2.70 18.55 11.41
CA ALA A 462 -1.39 18.39 10.75
C ALA A 462 -0.24 18.36 11.77
N LEU A 463 -0.23 19.26 12.75
CA LEU A 463 0.83 19.29 13.77
C LEU A 463 0.76 18.10 14.75
N GLN A 464 -0.43 17.56 15.02
CA GLN A 464 -0.59 16.30 15.78
C GLN A 464 -0.02 15.12 14.99
N THR A 465 -0.32 15.03 13.69
CA THR A 465 0.26 14.01 12.80
C THR A 465 1.79 14.09 12.78
N LEU A 466 2.38 15.29 12.70
CA LEU A 466 3.84 15.45 12.81
C LEU A 466 4.40 14.95 14.14
N GLN A 467 3.68 15.18 15.25
CA GLN A 467 4.11 14.70 16.55
C GLN A 467 4.02 13.17 16.65
N GLU A 468 2.97 12.57 16.10
CA GLU A 468 2.70 11.13 16.15
C GLU A 468 3.59 10.32 15.20
N GLU A 469 3.74 10.77 13.95
CA GLU A 469 4.44 10.04 12.89
C GLU A 469 5.94 10.37 12.82
N TYR A 470 6.32 11.63 13.09
CA TYR A 470 7.71 12.10 12.95
C TYR A 470 8.39 12.41 14.29
N GLY A 471 7.66 12.31 15.41
CA GLY A 471 8.20 12.59 16.73
C GLY A 471 8.54 14.07 16.98
N ILE A 472 8.10 14.98 16.11
CA ILE A 472 8.42 16.41 16.19
C ILE A 472 7.57 17.08 17.28
N LYS A 473 8.21 17.51 18.37
CA LYS A 473 7.53 18.15 19.50
C LYS A 473 7.50 19.67 19.34
N LEU A 474 6.31 20.22 19.09
CA LEU A 474 6.09 21.66 18.96
C LEU A 474 5.39 22.23 20.20
N ARG A 475 5.96 23.27 20.81
CA ARG A 475 5.40 23.97 21.99
C ARG A 475 4.07 24.65 21.67
N VAL A 476 3.91 25.12 20.42
CA VAL A 476 2.71 25.78 19.91
C VAL A 476 1.47 24.91 20.05
N LEU A 477 1.59 23.58 20.02
CA LEU A 477 0.46 22.65 20.11
C LEU A 477 -0.42 22.93 21.33
N ARG A 478 0.15 23.32 22.47
CA ARG A 478 -0.63 23.65 23.67
C ARG A 478 -1.49 24.91 23.46
N LYS A 479 -0.92 25.96 22.86
CA LYS A 479 -1.63 27.21 22.55
C LYS A 479 -2.65 27.00 21.44
N LEU A 480 -2.27 26.31 20.36
CA LEU A 480 -3.14 25.98 19.24
C LEU A 480 -4.32 25.08 19.65
N THR A 481 -4.10 24.09 20.52
CA THR A 481 -5.20 23.26 21.06
C THR A 481 -6.21 24.14 21.81
N ALA A 482 -5.72 25.08 22.63
CA ALA A 482 -6.59 25.99 23.35
C ALA A 482 -7.38 26.91 22.41
N HIS A 483 -6.69 27.53 21.45
CA HIS A 483 -7.30 28.37 20.40
C HIS A 483 -8.38 27.60 19.65
N THR A 484 -8.07 26.37 19.21
CA THR A 484 -8.99 25.52 18.47
C THR A 484 -10.22 25.16 19.29
N ILE A 485 -10.07 24.79 20.58
CA ILE A 485 -11.22 24.51 21.45
C ILE A 485 -12.10 25.76 21.56
N GLU A 486 -11.52 26.91 21.87
CA GLU A 486 -12.27 28.16 22.07
C GLU A 486 -12.99 28.59 20.78
N HIS A 487 -12.34 28.45 19.61
CA HIS A 487 -12.94 28.75 18.31
C HIS A 487 -14.10 27.78 17.96
N VAL A 488 -13.94 26.49 18.22
CA VAL A 488 -15.01 25.53 17.92
C VAL A 488 -16.21 25.76 18.83
N ILE A 489 -15.97 26.04 20.11
CA ILE A 489 -17.02 26.43 21.05
C ILE A 489 -17.73 27.70 20.58
N SER A 490 -17.01 28.73 20.12
CA SER A 490 -17.63 29.97 19.64
C SER A 490 -18.50 29.76 18.40
N ALA A 491 -18.15 28.81 17.53
CA ALA A 491 -18.92 28.45 16.34
C ALA A 491 -20.12 27.52 16.63
N MET A 492 -20.18 26.86 17.79
CA MET A 492 -21.27 25.94 18.13
C MET A 492 -22.59 26.67 18.38
N ARG A 493 -23.69 26.12 17.84
CA ARG A 493 -25.06 26.58 18.10
C ARG A 493 -25.74 25.75 19.18
N GLU A 494 -25.58 24.43 19.09
CA GLU A 494 -26.20 23.45 19.97
C GLU A 494 -25.44 23.22 21.29
N PRO A 495 -26.12 22.76 22.35
CA PRO A 495 -25.47 22.29 23.57
C PRO A 495 -24.52 21.11 23.31
N PHE A 496 -23.33 21.13 23.91
CA PHE A 496 -22.31 20.10 23.70
C PHE A 496 -21.77 19.54 25.01
N THR A 497 -21.22 18.32 24.92
CA THR A 497 -20.44 17.71 26.02
C THR A 497 -18.94 17.76 25.70
N PRO A 498 -18.07 17.86 26.72
CA PRO A 498 -16.63 17.77 26.51
C PRO A 498 -16.17 16.47 25.85
N ALA A 499 -16.94 15.39 25.96
CA ALA A 499 -16.62 14.10 25.32
C ALA A 499 -16.90 14.13 23.81
N GLN A 500 -18.02 14.73 23.39
CA GLN A 500 -18.36 14.90 21.97
C GLN A 500 -17.32 15.76 21.25
N LEU A 501 -17.03 16.93 21.79
CA LEU A 501 -16.07 17.85 21.18
C LEU A 501 -14.64 17.30 21.18
N ALA A 502 -14.26 16.55 22.23
CA ALA A 502 -12.97 15.85 22.27
C ALA A 502 -12.81 14.81 21.16
N ARG A 503 -13.88 14.05 20.88
CA ARG A 503 -13.89 13.05 19.79
C ARG A 503 -13.78 13.72 18.43
N GLU A 504 -14.48 14.83 18.22
CA GLU A 504 -14.42 15.59 16.97
C GLU A 504 -13.01 16.13 16.70
N LEU A 505 -12.33 16.64 17.72
CA LEU A 505 -11.02 17.28 17.58
C LEU A 505 -9.83 16.30 17.73
N GLY A 506 -10.07 15.04 18.10
CA GLY A 506 -8.98 14.10 18.36
C GLY A 506 -8.08 14.53 19.53
N ILE A 507 -8.65 15.13 20.57
CA ILE A 507 -7.91 15.61 21.75
C ILE A 507 -8.46 15.04 23.05
N PRO A 508 -7.67 14.97 24.15
CA PRO A 508 -8.16 14.47 25.43
C PRO A 508 -9.31 15.30 26.02
N SER A 509 -10.38 14.62 26.48
CA SER A 509 -11.59 15.28 26.99
C SER A 509 -11.37 16.21 28.18
N TYR A 510 -10.36 15.95 29.01
CA TYR A 510 -10.03 16.82 30.13
C TYR A 510 -9.58 18.23 29.68
N LYS A 511 -8.94 18.35 28.50
CA LYS A 511 -8.53 19.66 27.95
C LYS A 511 -9.74 20.49 27.51
N VAL A 512 -10.72 19.84 26.87
CA VAL A 512 -11.99 20.47 26.49
C VAL A 512 -12.74 20.91 27.74
N ARG A 513 -12.88 20.02 28.73
CA ARG A 513 -13.56 20.32 30.00
C ARG A 513 -12.92 21.51 30.71
N TYR A 514 -11.59 21.50 30.84
CA TYR A 514 -10.85 22.60 31.47
C TYR A 514 -11.14 23.95 30.80
N ARG A 515 -11.15 24.00 29.46
CA ARG A 515 -11.44 25.23 28.71
C ARG A 515 -12.90 25.65 28.81
N ALA A 516 -13.84 24.71 28.70
CA ALA A 516 -15.26 24.99 28.86
C ALA A 516 -15.58 25.53 30.26
N GLU A 517 -15.01 24.96 31.32
CA GLU A 517 -15.15 25.48 32.69
C GLU A 517 -14.54 26.88 32.85
N LYS A 518 -13.42 27.17 32.18
CA LYS A 518 -12.84 28.53 32.17
C LYS A 518 -13.79 29.53 31.51
N LEU A 519 -14.37 29.18 30.36
CA LEU A 519 -15.33 30.03 29.65
C LEU A 519 -16.65 30.21 30.42
N LEU A 520 -17.11 29.17 31.13
CA LEU A 520 -18.25 29.22 32.03
C LEU A 520 -18.00 30.23 33.17
N LYS A 521 -16.82 30.19 33.80
CA LYS A 521 -16.41 31.16 34.83
C LYS A 521 -16.29 32.60 34.30
N GLN A 522 -16.02 32.76 33.01
CA GLN A 522 -15.97 34.06 32.33
C GLN A 522 -17.35 34.55 31.86
N GLY A 523 -18.42 33.80 32.11
CA GLY A 523 -19.77 34.15 31.66
C GLY A 523 -20.01 33.98 30.15
N LYS A 524 -19.10 33.31 29.42
CA LYS A 524 -19.24 33.07 27.97
C LYS A 524 -20.07 31.81 27.66
N LEU A 525 -20.19 30.90 28.62
CA LEU A 525 -21.00 29.68 28.52
C LEU A 525 -21.99 29.61 29.68
N THR A 526 -23.01 28.78 29.52
CA THR A 526 -23.94 28.31 30.53
C THR A 526 -24.04 26.78 30.51
N LYS A 527 -24.76 26.18 31.47
CA LYS A 527 -25.10 24.76 31.47
C LYS A 527 -26.60 24.55 31.30
N VAL A 528 -27.01 23.76 30.31
CA VAL A 528 -28.38 23.31 30.07
C VAL A 528 -28.39 21.79 30.10
N GLU A 529 -29.17 21.19 31.00
CA GLU A 529 -29.25 19.72 31.17
C GLU A 529 -27.87 19.02 31.29
N GLY A 530 -26.93 19.67 31.98
CA GLY A 530 -25.56 19.16 32.16
C GLY A 530 -24.64 19.30 30.93
N ARG A 531 -25.10 19.93 29.85
CA ARG A 531 -24.31 20.26 28.65
C ARG A 531 -23.92 21.73 28.63
N TYR A 532 -22.80 22.06 28.01
CA TYR A 532 -22.38 23.45 27.82
C TYR A 532 -23.11 24.07 26.64
N MET A 533 -23.54 25.31 26.78
CA MET A 533 -24.13 26.10 25.70
C MET A 533 -23.62 27.55 25.78
N LYS A 534 -23.50 28.25 24.65
CA LYS A 534 -23.17 29.68 24.66
C LYS A 534 -24.30 30.47 25.29
N LEU A 535 -23.94 31.45 26.13
CA LEU A 535 -24.93 32.30 26.80
C LEU A 535 -25.81 33.04 25.78
N GLU A 536 -25.20 33.51 24.69
CA GLU A 536 -25.85 34.21 23.57
C GLU A 536 -26.92 33.36 22.85
N ASN A 537 -26.88 32.04 22.99
CA ASN A 537 -27.82 31.13 22.34
C ASN A 537 -28.97 30.69 23.26
N LEU A 538 -29.05 31.19 24.50
CA LEU A 538 -30.11 30.83 25.45
C LEU A 538 -31.49 31.39 25.06
N ASN A 539 -31.53 32.46 24.25
CA ASN A 539 -32.76 33.05 23.72
C ASN A 539 -32.55 33.36 22.23
N PRO A 540 -33.10 32.57 21.29
CA PRO A 540 -33.08 32.88 19.87
C PRO A 540 -33.91 34.12 19.51
#